data_AF-A0A923WFH0-F1
#
_entry.id   AF-A0A923WFH0-F1
#
_cell.length_a   1.000
_cell.length_b   1.000
_cell.length_c   1.000
_cell.angle_alpha   90.00
_cell.angle_beta   90.00
_cell.angle_gamma   90.00
#
_symmetry.space_group_name_H-M   'P 1'
#
loop_
_entity.id
_entity.type
_entity.pdbx_description
1 polymer ?
#
loop_
_entity_poly.entity_id
_entity_poly.type
_entity_poly.pdbx_seq_one_letter_code
_entity_poly.pdbx_strand_id
1 'polypeptide(L)'
;SVTYMAATGVSAAATVRVGFEYGRKDKQDLRRAGYTAIGLTLILMGASALLFTLFHTFLPSIMTNDPEVVHIASLLLCMVAFFQLSDGVQVVSMGALRGMGDVVIPSSVAFSAYWLIGLPLGWVLAFKMGWEVYGIWVGLTTGLVFASIVLLLRFIKKSKSVVFEEVMN
;
A
#
# COMPACT_ATOMS: atom_id res chain seq x y z
N SER A 1 -11.25 -5.30 3.53
CA SER A 1 -11.48 -4.56 4.78
C SER A 1 -12.07 -3.19 4.48
N VAL A 2 -12.90 -2.64 5.37
CA VAL A 2 -13.40 -1.26 5.29
C VAL A 2 -12.23 -0.26 5.26
N THR A 3 -11.14 -0.57 5.97
CA THR A 3 -9.90 0.24 5.97
C THR A 3 -9.31 0.34 4.56
N TYR A 4 -9.13 -0.80 3.90
CA TYR A 4 -8.65 -0.86 2.51
C TYR A 4 -9.58 -0.09 1.55
N MET A 5 -10.90 -0.23 1.70
CA MET A 5 -11.85 0.50 0.88
C MET A 5 -11.68 2.02 1.01
N ALA A 6 -11.46 2.52 2.22
CA ALA A 6 -11.15 3.93 2.45
C ALA A 6 -9.86 4.35 1.71
N ALA A 7 -8.78 3.57 1.80
CA ALA A 7 -7.54 3.83 1.04
C ALA A 7 -7.75 3.80 -0.48
N THR A 8 -8.53 2.85 -1.00
CA THR A 8 -8.84 2.81 -2.44
C THR A 8 -9.65 4.02 -2.90
N GLY A 9 -10.55 4.54 -2.04
CA GLY A 9 -11.24 5.80 -2.29
C GLY A 9 -10.28 6.99 -2.39
N VAL A 10 -9.30 7.08 -1.48
CA VAL A 10 -8.24 8.10 -1.57
C VAL A 10 -7.37 7.91 -2.82
N SER A 11 -7.07 6.67 -3.21
CA SER A 11 -6.33 6.36 -4.44
C SER A 11 -7.09 6.78 -5.71
N ALA A 12 -8.41 6.59 -5.75
CA ALA A 12 -9.25 7.09 -6.84
C ALA A 12 -9.23 8.63 -6.90
N ALA A 13 -9.39 9.30 -5.75
CA ALA A 13 -9.27 10.76 -5.67
C ALA A 13 -7.89 11.27 -6.10
N ALA A 14 -6.81 10.56 -5.71
CA ALA A 14 -5.45 10.86 -6.14
C ALA A 14 -5.30 10.75 -7.65
N THR A 15 -5.87 9.71 -8.26
CA THR A 15 -5.86 9.49 -9.72
C THR A 15 -6.48 10.70 -10.44
N VAL A 16 -7.66 11.15 -10.00
CA VAL A 16 -8.38 12.29 -10.60
C VAL A 16 -7.64 13.60 -10.38
N ARG A 17 -7.24 13.91 -9.15
CA ARG A 17 -6.55 15.18 -8.80
C ARG A 17 -5.19 15.28 -9.47
N VAL A 18 -4.38 14.24 -9.43
CA VAL A 18 -3.07 14.21 -10.09
C VAL A 18 -3.22 14.29 -11.60
N GLY A 19 -4.20 13.60 -12.18
CA GLY A 19 -4.47 13.66 -13.62
C GLY A 19 -4.94 15.04 -14.08
N PHE A 20 -5.77 15.72 -13.28
CA PHE A 20 -6.20 17.09 -13.56
C PHE A 20 -5.03 18.07 -13.59
N GLU A 21 -4.17 18.07 -12.56
CA GLU A 21 -3.00 18.97 -12.53
C GLU A 21 -1.94 18.59 -13.57
N TYR A 22 -1.80 17.30 -13.89
CA TYR A 22 -0.96 16.84 -14.99
C TYR A 22 -1.42 17.40 -16.33
N GLY A 23 -2.73 17.40 -16.58
CA GLY A 23 -3.34 18.02 -17.78
C GLY A 23 -3.18 19.54 -17.82
N ARG A 24 -3.23 20.21 -16.65
CA ARG A 24 -3.01 21.66 -16.52
C ARG A 24 -1.54 22.08 -16.65
N LYS A 25 -0.62 21.13 -16.78
CA LYS A 25 0.83 21.37 -16.81
C LYS A 25 1.34 22.06 -15.53
N ASP A 26 0.63 21.90 -14.40
CA ASP A 26 1.04 22.46 -13.11
C ASP A 26 1.79 21.41 -12.30
N LYS A 27 3.12 21.51 -12.34
CA LYS A 27 4.01 20.57 -11.64
C LYS A 27 3.92 20.69 -10.12
N GLN A 28 3.70 21.89 -9.60
CA GLN A 28 3.70 22.13 -8.17
C GLN A 28 2.43 21.54 -7.54
N ASP A 29 1.27 21.84 -8.13
CA ASP A 29 0.00 21.33 -7.64
C ASP A 29 -0.18 19.83 -7.89
N LEU A 30 0.41 19.29 -8.97
CA LEU A 30 0.50 17.85 -9.18
C LEU A 30 1.18 17.13 -8.01
N ARG A 31 2.34 17.65 -7.59
CA ARG A 31 3.11 17.07 -6.49
C ARG A 31 2.36 17.22 -5.18
N ARG A 32 1.75 18.38 -4.95
CA ARG A 32 0.92 18.65 -3.78
C ARG A 32 -0.24 17.66 -3.69
N ALA A 33 -0.97 17.45 -4.77
CA ALA A 33 -2.08 16.50 -4.83
C ALA A 33 -1.65 15.07 -4.45
N GLY A 34 -0.55 14.58 -5.01
CA GLY A 34 -0.04 13.25 -4.69
C GLY A 34 0.46 13.13 -3.24
N TYR A 35 1.23 14.10 -2.75
CA TYR A 35 1.74 14.08 -1.37
C TYR A 35 0.62 14.20 -0.33
N THR A 36 -0.39 15.03 -0.58
CA THR A 36 -1.56 15.12 0.31
C THR A 36 -2.33 13.81 0.34
N ALA A 37 -2.54 13.15 -0.81
CA ALA A 37 -3.21 11.86 -0.85
C ALA A 37 -2.43 10.76 -0.10
N ILE A 38 -1.09 10.73 -0.26
CA ILE A 38 -0.22 9.80 0.49
C ILE A 38 -0.31 10.08 1.99
N GLY A 39 -0.21 11.35 2.41
CA GLY A 39 -0.29 11.75 3.82
C GLY A 39 -1.64 11.39 4.45
N LEU A 40 -2.75 11.67 3.76
CA LEU A 40 -4.09 11.29 4.21
C LEU A 40 -4.23 9.76 4.37
N THR A 41 -3.69 9.01 3.40
CA THR A 41 -3.72 7.54 3.46
C THR A 41 -2.91 7.03 4.66
N LEU A 42 -1.73 7.59 4.91
CA LEU A 42 -0.91 7.21 6.08
C LEU A 42 -1.62 7.50 7.40
N ILE A 43 -2.33 8.63 7.52
CA ILE A 43 -3.11 8.95 8.73
C ILE A 43 -4.24 7.93 8.92
N LEU A 44 -5.00 7.63 7.86
CA LEU A 44 -6.11 6.67 7.91
C LEU A 44 -5.62 5.25 8.24
N MET A 45 -4.55 4.80 7.57
CA MET A 45 -3.97 3.48 7.79
C MET A 45 -3.31 3.40 9.17
N GLY A 46 -2.65 4.47 9.62
CA GLY A 46 -2.03 4.56 10.95
C GLY A 46 -3.05 4.52 12.09
N ALA A 47 -4.15 5.27 11.97
CA ALA A 47 -5.26 5.20 12.93
C ALA A 47 -5.85 3.78 12.99
N SER A 48 -6.04 3.15 11.83
CA SER A 48 -6.56 1.78 11.75
C SER A 48 -5.57 0.75 12.32
N ALA A 49 -4.27 0.90 12.05
CA ALA A 49 -3.22 0.04 12.58
C ALA A 49 -3.13 0.15 14.12
N LEU A 50 -3.29 1.37 14.65
CA LEU A 50 -3.38 1.60 16.09
C LEU A 50 -4.59 0.88 16.69
N LEU A 51 -5.77 0.98 16.08
CA LEU A 51 -6.96 0.26 16.52
C LEU A 51 -6.75 -1.27 16.49
N PHE A 52 -6.16 -1.81 15.43
CA PHE A 52 -5.85 -3.24 15.34
C PHE A 52 -4.86 -3.69 16.41
N THR A 53 -3.89 -2.86 16.75
CA THR A 53 -2.91 -3.19 17.79
C THR A 53 -3.54 -3.13 19.19
N LEU A 54 -4.36 -2.12 19.47
CA LEU A 54 -5.03 -1.95 20.76
C LEU A 54 -6.11 -3.01 21.02
N PHE A 55 -6.85 -3.41 19.98
CA PHE A 55 -7.97 -4.36 20.07
C PHE A 55 -7.62 -5.75 19.54
N HIS A 56 -6.33 -6.12 19.53
CA HIS A 56 -5.85 -7.36 18.93
C HIS A 56 -6.43 -8.66 19.52
N THR A 57 -6.87 -8.64 20.78
CA THR A 57 -7.50 -9.78 21.47
C THR A 57 -9.02 -9.72 21.41
N PHE A 58 -9.58 -8.51 21.46
CA PHE A 58 -11.02 -8.29 21.42
C PHE A 58 -11.63 -8.54 20.03
N LEU A 59 -10.96 -8.13 18.95
CA LEU A 59 -11.48 -8.31 17.59
C LEU A 59 -11.63 -9.79 17.21
N PRO A 60 -10.64 -10.67 17.43
CA PRO A 60 -10.79 -12.09 17.14
C PRO A 60 -11.81 -12.80 18.04
N SER A 61 -11.96 -12.39 19.31
CA SER A 61 -12.92 -13.01 20.23
C SER A 61 -14.39 -12.77 19.85
N ILE A 62 -14.67 -11.77 19.01
CA ILE A 62 -16.03 -11.56 18.46
C ILE A 62 -16.30 -12.53 17.29
N MET A 63 -15.25 -12.97 16.60
CA MET A 63 -15.37 -13.82 15.40
C MET A 63 -15.45 -15.30 15.76
N THR A 64 -14.82 -15.72 16.86
CA THR A 64 -14.78 -17.11 17.30
C THR A 64 -14.63 -17.23 18.81
N ASN A 65 -15.19 -18.30 19.37
CA ASN A 65 -15.05 -18.67 20.78
C ASN A 65 -13.90 -19.66 21.03
N ASP A 66 -13.22 -20.12 19.97
CA ASP A 66 -12.09 -21.05 20.10
C ASP A 66 -10.83 -20.31 20.60
N PRO A 67 -10.31 -20.63 21.80
CA PRO A 67 -9.17 -19.94 22.38
C PRO A 67 -7.89 -20.04 21.55
N GLU A 68 -7.66 -21.15 20.86
CA GLU A 68 -6.46 -21.31 20.02
C GLU A 68 -6.53 -20.41 18.79
N VAL A 69 -7.69 -20.35 18.14
CA VAL A 69 -7.91 -19.50 16.97
C VAL A 69 -7.81 -18.02 17.35
N VAL A 70 -8.37 -17.63 18.51
CA VAL A 70 -8.22 -16.25 19.04
C VAL A 70 -6.75 -15.91 19.23
N HIS A 71 -5.97 -16.80 19.85
CA HIS A 71 -4.55 -16.56 20.11
C HIS A 71 -3.75 -16.33 18.82
N ILE A 72 -3.90 -17.22 17.82
CA ILE A 72 -3.21 -17.10 16.53
C ILE A 72 -3.65 -15.82 15.82
N ALA A 73 -4.96 -15.54 15.77
CA ALA A 73 -5.51 -14.36 15.11
C ALA A 73 -5.02 -13.06 15.76
N SER A 74 -4.88 -13.00 17.09
CA SER A 74 -4.34 -11.82 17.78
C SER A 74 -2.90 -11.50 17.37
N LEU A 75 -2.06 -12.52 17.24
CA LEU A 75 -0.67 -12.35 16.78
C LEU A 75 -0.61 -11.90 15.32
N LEU A 76 -1.46 -12.48 14.47
CA LEU A 76 -1.56 -12.08 13.06
C LEU A 76 -2.10 -10.65 12.92
N LEU A 77 -3.01 -10.21 13.78
CA LEU A 77 -3.56 -8.86 13.71
C LEU A 77 -2.50 -7.78 13.96
N CYS A 78 -1.52 -8.06 14.83
CA CYS A 78 -0.35 -7.21 14.99
C CYS A 78 0.48 -7.11 13.70
N MET A 79 0.69 -8.22 12.98
CA MET A 79 1.37 -8.19 11.68
C MET A 79 0.55 -7.42 10.63
N VAL A 80 -0.76 -7.59 10.63
CA VAL A 80 -1.69 -6.87 9.74
C VAL A 80 -1.59 -5.36 9.93
N ALA A 81 -1.37 -4.88 11.15
CA ALA A 81 -1.19 -3.45 11.43
C ALA A 81 -0.01 -2.85 10.64
N PHE A 82 1.14 -3.53 10.58
CA PHE A 82 2.30 -3.09 9.79
C PHE A 82 2.08 -3.26 8.29
N PHE A 83 1.52 -4.40 7.90
CA PHE A 83 1.16 -4.71 6.53
C PHE A 83 0.29 -3.62 5.89
N GLN A 84 -0.73 -3.18 6.64
CA GLN A 84 -1.73 -2.25 6.13
C GLN A 84 -1.15 -0.85 5.83
N LEU A 85 -0.12 -0.40 6.57
CA LEU A 85 0.56 0.85 6.26
C LEU A 85 1.23 0.81 4.88
N SER A 86 1.92 -0.29 4.59
CA SER A 86 2.59 -0.49 3.30
C SER A 86 1.59 -0.63 2.16
N ASP A 87 0.50 -1.35 2.40
CA ASP A 87 -0.59 -1.54 1.45
C ASP A 87 -1.26 -0.22 1.05
N GLY A 88 -1.58 0.64 2.02
CA GLY A 88 -2.14 1.96 1.74
C GLY A 88 -1.21 2.84 0.90
N VAL A 89 0.09 2.90 1.23
CA VAL A 89 1.08 3.65 0.45
C VAL A 89 1.21 3.10 -0.97
N GLN A 90 1.22 1.77 -1.12
CA GLN A 90 1.26 1.12 -2.42
C GLN A 90 0.07 1.55 -3.28
N VAL A 91 -1.15 1.37 -2.76
CA VAL A 91 -2.41 1.65 -3.47
C VAL A 91 -2.54 3.11 -3.89
N VAL A 92 -2.23 4.06 -3.00
CA VAL A 92 -2.34 5.48 -3.33
C VAL A 92 -1.24 5.94 -4.29
N SER A 93 -0.02 5.39 -4.17
CA SER A 93 1.07 5.69 -5.11
C SER A 93 0.75 5.16 -6.51
N MET A 94 0.13 3.97 -6.62
CA MET A 94 -0.37 3.47 -7.90
C MET A 94 -1.46 4.38 -8.48
N GLY A 95 -2.39 4.88 -7.66
CA GLY A 95 -3.41 5.84 -8.10
C GLY A 95 -2.82 7.15 -8.63
N ALA A 96 -1.88 7.74 -7.88
CA ALA A 96 -1.19 8.95 -8.32
C ALA A 96 -0.42 8.73 -9.63
N LEU A 97 0.29 7.61 -9.77
CA LEU A 97 1.00 7.24 -11.00
C LEU A 97 0.05 7.05 -12.19
N ARG A 98 -1.10 6.39 -11.97
CA ARG A 98 -2.16 6.28 -12.98
C ARG A 98 -2.68 7.63 -13.44
N GLY A 99 -2.82 8.60 -12.54
CA GLY A 99 -3.20 9.98 -12.89
C GLY A 99 -2.22 10.62 -13.87
N MET A 100 -0.93 10.26 -13.80
CA MET A 100 0.11 10.70 -14.74
C MET A 100 0.25 9.81 -15.98
N GLY A 101 -0.68 8.87 -16.21
CA GLY A 101 -0.62 7.89 -17.28
C GLY A 101 0.46 6.81 -17.11
N ASP A 102 1.08 6.67 -15.93
CA ASP A 102 2.05 5.60 -15.65
C ASP A 102 1.34 4.33 -15.14
N VAL A 103 1.04 3.40 -16.05
CA VAL A 103 0.38 2.12 -15.71
C VAL A 103 1.32 0.92 -15.79
N VAL A 104 2.27 0.94 -16.75
CA VAL A 104 3.11 -0.22 -17.06
C VAL A 104 4.06 -0.55 -15.92
N ILE A 105 4.76 0.46 -15.38
CA ILE A 105 5.73 0.24 -14.31
C ILE A 105 5.02 -0.20 -13.02
N PRO A 106 3.90 0.42 -12.59
CA PRO A 106 3.15 -0.09 -11.46
C PRO A 106 2.71 -1.54 -11.57
N SER A 107 2.19 -1.94 -12.73
CA SER A 107 1.78 -3.33 -12.97
C SER A 107 2.95 -4.31 -12.88
N SER A 108 4.09 -3.99 -13.50
CA SER A 108 5.28 -4.85 -13.44
C SER A 108 5.88 -4.94 -12.03
N VAL A 109 5.83 -3.85 -11.26
CA VAL A 109 6.27 -3.84 -9.85
C VAL A 109 5.36 -4.71 -9.00
N ALA A 110 4.03 -4.60 -9.16
CA ALA A 110 3.08 -5.45 -8.45
C ALA A 110 3.29 -6.93 -8.76
N PHE A 111 3.48 -7.28 -10.04
CA PHE A 111 3.79 -8.65 -10.44
C PHE A 111 5.07 -9.14 -9.75
N SER A 112 6.17 -8.38 -9.84
CA SER A 112 7.46 -8.76 -9.25
C SER A 112 7.38 -8.91 -7.73
N ALA A 113 6.68 -7.99 -7.07
CA ALA A 113 6.50 -7.99 -5.62
C ALA A 113 5.80 -9.25 -5.12
N TYR A 114 4.72 -9.67 -5.77
CA TYR A 114 3.95 -10.84 -5.31
C TYR A 114 4.54 -12.16 -5.82
N TRP A 115 4.95 -12.23 -7.09
CA TRP A 115 5.41 -13.49 -7.69
C TRP A 115 6.88 -13.81 -7.47
N LEU A 116 7.76 -12.81 -7.50
CA LEU A 116 9.21 -13.04 -7.40
C LEU A 116 9.74 -12.88 -5.98
N ILE A 117 9.04 -12.11 -5.14
CA ILE A 117 9.47 -11.84 -3.76
C ILE A 117 8.53 -12.52 -2.77
N GLY A 118 7.25 -12.12 -2.75
CA GLY A 118 6.32 -12.54 -1.71
C GLY A 118 6.07 -14.05 -1.70
N LEU A 119 5.78 -14.64 -2.86
CA LEU A 119 5.47 -16.06 -2.97
C LEU A 119 6.69 -16.96 -2.67
N PRO A 120 7.89 -16.75 -3.25
CA PRO A 120 9.07 -17.55 -2.92
C PRO A 120 9.49 -17.40 -1.46
N LEU A 121 9.50 -16.17 -0.93
CA LEU A 121 9.89 -15.94 0.47
C LEU A 121 8.89 -16.58 1.43
N GLY A 122 7.59 -16.42 1.16
CA GLY A 122 6.52 -17.03 1.94
C GLY A 122 6.61 -18.55 1.93
N TRP A 123 6.87 -19.16 0.77
CA TRP A 123 7.03 -20.60 0.64
C TRP A 123 8.25 -21.13 1.42
N VAL A 124 9.40 -20.46 1.31
CA VAL A 124 10.60 -20.85 2.06
C VAL A 124 10.38 -20.72 3.57
N LEU A 125 9.85 -19.59 4.04
CA LEU A 125 9.65 -19.37 5.47
C LEU A 125 8.60 -20.33 6.06
N ALA A 126 7.47 -20.50 5.36
CA ALA A 126 6.38 -21.34 5.84
C ALA A 126 6.76 -22.83 5.87
N PHE A 127 7.30 -23.35 4.77
CA PHE A 127 7.48 -24.80 4.59
C PHE A 127 8.90 -25.29 4.87
N LYS A 128 9.95 -24.49 4.58
CA LYS A 128 11.34 -24.91 4.85
C LYS A 128 11.83 -24.52 6.23
N MET A 129 11.43 -23.35 6.73
CA MET A 129 11.82 -22.90 8.07
C MET A 129 10.78 -23.26 9.16
N GLY A 130 9.63 -23.81 8.77
CA GLY A 130 8.59 -24.25 9.71
C GLY A 130 7.86 -23.10 10.41
N TRP A 131 7.84 -21.89 9.82
CA TRP A 131 7.10 -20.74 10.39
C TRP A 131 5.61 -20.77 10.05
N GLU A 132 5.16 -21.77 9.29
CA GLU A 132 3.76 -22.01 8.95
C GLU A 132 3.07 -20.73 8.44
N VAL A 133 1.94 -20.35 9.06
CA VAL A 133 1.14 -19.18 8.68
C VAL A 133 1.95 -17.88 8.80
N TYR A 134 2.83 -17.75 9.78
CA TYR A 134 3.64 -16.55 9.97
C TYR A 134 4.62 -16.36 8.81
N GLY A 135 5.20 -17.45 8.29
CA GLY A 135 6.08 -17.40 7.13
C GLY A 135 5.39 -16.82 5.89
N ILE A 136 4.13 -17.21 5.65
CA ILE A 136 3.30 -16.69 4.55
C ILE A 136 3.08 -15.18 4.71
N TRP A 137 2.67 -14.74 5.91
CA TRP A 137 2.41 -13.32 6.19
C TRP A 137 3.67 -12.46 6.08
N VAL A 138 4.82 -12.96 6.55
CA VAL A 138 6.10 -12.27 6.40
C VAL A 138 6.45 -12.12 4.92
N GLY A 139 6.35 -13.19 4.12
CA GLY A 139 6.59 -13.13 2.68
C GLY A 139 5.70 -12.11 1.97
N LEU A 140 4.40 -12.17 2.20
CA LEU A 140 3.43 -11.23 1.64
C LEU A 140 3.75 -9.78 2.04
N THR A 141 4.06 -9.55 3.31
CA THR A 141 4.41 -8.22 3.85
C THR A 141 5.68 -7.69 3.21
N THR A 142 6.72 -8.52 3.04
CA THR A 142 7.97 -8.13 2.39
C THR A 142 7.73 -7.70 0.94
N GLY A 143 6.92 -8.45 0.18
CA GLY A 143 6.55 -8.07 -1.18
C GLY A 143 5.84 -6.71 -1.24
N LEU A 144 4.92 -6.47 -0.31
CA LEU A 144 4.19 -5.21 -0.21
C LEU A 144 5.06 -4.02 0.18
N VAL A 145 5.95 -4.19 1.15
CA VAL A 145 6.95 -3.18 1.53
C VAL A 145 7.84 -2.84 0.34
N PHE A 146 8.29 -3.85 -0.41
CA PHE A 146 9.07 -3.63 -1.62
C PHE A 146 8.28 -2.79 -2.64
N ALA A 147 7.05 -3.20 -2.96
CA ALA A 147 6.22 -2.48 -3.92
C ALA A 147 5.89 -1.05 -3.45
N SER A 148 5.57 -0.86 -2.18
CA SER A 148 5.23 0.46 -1.63
C SER A 148 6.40 1.44 -1.78
N ILE A 149 7.62 1.00 -1.44
CA ILE A 149 8.85 1.80 -1.58
C ILE A 149 9.10 2.13 -3.06
N VAL A 150 9.09 1.12 -3.94
CA VAL A 150 9.42 1.30 -5.36
C VAL A 150 8.41 2.25 -6.03
N LEU A 151 7.12 2.09 -5.75
CA LEU A 151 6.07 2.92 -6.33
C LEU A 151 6.09 4.35 -5.79
N LEU A 152 6.33 4.52 -4.50
CA LEU A 152 6.50 5.85 -3.90
C LEU A 152 7.69 6.58 -4.53
N LEU A 153 8.84 5.91 -4.64
CA LEU A 153 10.03 6.47 -5.29
C LEU A 153 9.78 6.76 -6.77
N ARG A 154 9.04 5.89 -7.48
CA ARG A 154 8.66 6.11 -8.87
C ARG A 154 7.80 7.37 -9.01
N PHE A 155 6.82 7.57 -8.13
CA PHE A 155 5.99 8.78 -8.11
C PHE A 155 6.83 10.04 -7.84
N ILE A 156 7.71 10.01 -6.83
CA ILE A 156 8.57 11.15 -6.48
C ILE A 156 9.50 11.51 -7.64
N LYS A 157 10.15 10.50 -8.25
CA LYS A 157 11.07 10.69 -9.38
C LYS A 157 10.33 11.23 -10.60
N LYS A 158 9.21 10.59 -10.98
CA LYS A 158 8.45 10.98 -12.18
C LYS A 158 7.86 12.37 -12.02
N SER A 159 7.21 12.68 -10.90
CA SER A 159 6.67 14.02 -10.65
C SER A 159 7.74 15.12 -10.62
N LYS A 160 9.01 14.80 -10.29
CA LYS A 160 10.14 15.74 -10.39
C LYS A 160 10.67 15.88 -11.82
N SER A 161 10.66 14.82 -12.62
CA SER A 161 11.22 14.81 -13.98
C SER A 161 10.25 15.27 -15.06
N VAL A 162 8.97 15.50 -14.75
CA VAL A 162 8.02 16.06 -15.72
C VAL A 162 8.49 17.45 -16.13
N VAL A 163 8.68 17.61 -17.44
CA VAL A 163 8.91 18.86 -18.15
C VAL A 163 7.70 19.03 -19.06
N PHE A 164 6.99 20.13 -18.88
CA PHE A 164 5.92 20.51 -19.78
C PHE A 164 6.51 21.47 -20.79
N GLU A 165 6.45 21.16 -22.08
CA GLU A 165 6.77 22.15 -23.10
C GLU A 165 5.77 23.32 -22.98
N GLU A 166 6.31 24.50 -22.72
CA GLU A 166 5.59 25.76 -22.90
C GLU A 166 5.28 25.87 -24.39
N VAL A 167 3.99 25.88 -24.72
CA VAL A 167 3.56 26.21 -26.07
C VAL A 167 3.85 27.69 -26.23
N MET A 168 4.97 28.01 -26.90
CA MET A 168 5.26 29.39 -27.30
C MET A 168 4.15 29.83 -28.25
N ASN A 169 3.29 30.72 -27.76
CA ASN A 169 2.39 31.54 -28.57
C ASN A 169 3.10 32.85 -28.92
#